data_AF-A0A2A5XG03-F1
#
_entry.id   AF-A0A2A5XG03-F1
#
_cell.length_a   1.000
_cell.length_b   1.000
_cell.length_c   1.000
_cell.angle_alpha   90.00
_cell.angle_beta   90.00
_cell.angle_gamma   90.00
#
_symmetry.space_group_name_H-M   'P 1'
#
loop_
_entity.id
_entity.type
_entity.pdbx_description
1 polymer ?
#
loop_
_entity_poly.entity_id
_entity_poly.type
_entity_poly.pdbx_seq_one_letter_code
_entity_poly.pdbx_strand_id
1 'polypeptide(L)'
;MMEIASINGKLEVLDFSFDLENRYTVWSGIIGGTFLMLSYFGTDQSQVQRYLSGKSLREMQLGMIFNGMLKVPMQFFILFIGVMVFVFYQFNLSPLNFNPQANNLIHGSSYENEYKSLNNKLNEIHFEKVGKINEFIEDNTEIKKIELVRLENEEKKIRQKAKSLIEKAGAEKSKKIETNDKDYIFINFILNHLPKGLIGLIIAVILSAAMSSTSSEINALATTTSMDLIKRNYRNIDEKKIVYLTKVFTFFWGICAIIIACVAFLADNLIQLVNIIGSIFYGNVLGIFLLALFTKKIRSLSVFTSAIITQIAIIYIWWIDIIPFLWLNVLGCFLVTALSAIIELFISISNFSSSE
;
A
#
# COMPACT_ATOMS: atom_id res chain seq x y z
N MET A 1 26.21 -10.51 4.34
CA MET A 1 25.00 -9.80 3.87
C MET A 1 23.87 -9.82 4.89
N MET A 2 23.38 -11.01 5.30
CA MET A 2 22.38 -11.11 6.38
C MET A 2 22.90 -10.56 7.72
N GLU A 3 24.18 -10.72 8.04
CA GLU A 3 24.79 -10.14 9.26
C GLU A 3 24.78 -8.61 9.28
N ILE A 4 25.01 -7.94 8.14
CA ILE A 4 24.94 -6.47 8.03
C ILE A 4 23.51 -5.94 8.26
N ALA A 5 22.49 -6.71 7.83
CA ALA A 5 21.09 -6.40 8.12
C ALA A 5 20.73 -6.69 9.60
N SER A 6 21.31 -7.73 10.20
CA SER A 6 21.15 -8.06 11.63
C SER A 6 21.67 -6.98 12.56
N ILE A 7 22.83 -6.40 12.24
CA ILE A 7 23.51 -5.37 13.05
C ILE A 7 22.66 -4.11 13.22
N ASN A 8 21.76 -3.86 12.26
CA ASN A 8 20.90 -2.68 12.24
C ASN A 8 19.55 -2.85 12.97
N GLY A 9 19.40 -3.88 13.81
CA GLY A 9 18.17 -4.13 14.57
C GLY A 9 16.96 -4.49 13.69
N LYS A 10 17.18 -4.83 12.41
CA LYS A 10 16.11 -5.14 11.46
C LYS A 10 15.66 -6.60 11.48
N LEU A 11 16.11 -7.42 12.45
CA LEU A 11 15.78 -8.85 12.55
C LEU A 11 14.78 -9.21 13.66
N GLU A 12 14.39 -8.28 14.54
CA GLU A 12 13.19 -8.45 15.39
C GLU A 12 11.91 -8.16 14.58
N VAL A 13 11.71 -8.92 13.51
CA VAL A 13 10.64 -8.67 12.51
C VAL A 13 9.31 -9.29 12.94
N LEU A 14 9.33 -10.28 13.85
CA LEU A 14 8.17 -11.09 14.19
C LEU A 14 7.78 -10.88 15.65
N ASP A 15 6.79 -10.02 15.87
CA ASP A 15 6.13 -9.91 17.16
C ASP A 15 4.93 -10.88 17.24
N PHE A 16 4.99 -11.84 18.16
CA PHE A 16 3.94 -12.83 18.39
C PHE A 16 2.96 -12.44 19.50
N SER A 17 3.10 -11.24 20.08
CA SER A 17 2.18 -10.73 21.09
C SER A 17 0.76 -10.58 20.53
N PHE A 18 -0.24 -10.78 21.40
CA PHE A 18 -1.64 -10.45 21.11
C PHE A 18 -1.97 -9.01 21.51
N ASP A 19 -0.99 -8.11 21.36
CA ASP A 19 -1.21 -6.70 21.62
C ASP A 19 -2.05 -6.10 20.49
N LEU A 20 -3.26 -5.69 20.84
CA LEU A 20 -4.19 -5.03 19.93
C LEU A 20 -3.87 -3.55 19.74
N GLU A 21 -2.84 -3.00 20.38
CA GLU A 21 -2.30 -1.67 20.06
C GLU A 21 -1.15 -1.77 19.04
N ASN A 22 -0.46 -2.92 18.99
CA ASN A 22 0.62 -3.13 18.03
C ASN A 22 0.09 -3.46 16.62
N ARG A 23 0.44 -2.59 15.68
CA ARG A 23 0.03 -2.68 14.26
C ARG A 23 0.66 -3.82 13.48
N TYR A 24 1.79 -4.36 13.93
CA TYR A 24 2.64 -5.27 13.14
C TYR A 24 2.94 -6.60 13.84
N THR A 25 1.95 -7.18 14.51
CA THR A 25 2.05 -8.54 15.06
C THR A 25 1.80 -9.61 13.98
N VAL A 26 2.34 -10.81 14.21
CA VAL A 26 2.12 -11.99 13.35
C VAL A 26 0.62 -12.29 13.21
N TRP A 27 -0.15 -12.10 14.27
CA TRP A 27 -1.61 -12.33 14.27
C TRP A 27 -2.35 -11.29 13.43
N SER A 28 -2.01 -10.01 13.56
CA SER A 28 -2.55 -8.94 12.73
C SER A 28 -2.29 -9.22 11.24
N GLY A 29 -1.07 -9.67 10.91
CA GLY A 29 -0.69 -10.05 9.55
C GLY A 29 -1.45 -11.27 9.02
N ILE A 30 -1.52 -12.36 9.80
CA ILE A 30 -2.16 -13.61 9.36
C ILE A 30 -3.69 -13.44 9.32
N ILE A 31 -4.31 -13.00 10.41
CA ILE A 31 -5.78 -12.98 10.52
C ILE A 31 -6.34 -11.77 9.78
N GLY A 32 -5.89 -10.56 10.15
CA GLY A 32 -6.34 -9.32 9.51
C GLY A 32 -5.99 -9.28 8.01
N GLY A 33 -4.78 -9.70 7.67
CA GLY A 33 -4.35 -9.84 6.27
C GLY A 33 -5.16 -10.89 5.50
N THR A 34 -5.54 -12.01 6.10
CA THR A 34 -6.40 -13.01 5.44
C THR A 34 -7.77 -12.43 5.10
N PHE A 35 -8.42 -11.74 6.04
CA PHE A 35 -9.73 -11.11 5.76
C PHE A 35 -9.63 -10.02 4.69
N LEU A 36 -8.57 -9.21 4.74
CA LEU A 36 -8.29 -8.21 3.70
C LEU A 36 -8.15 -8.87 2.33
N MET A 37 -7.34 -9.94 2.22
CA MET A 37 -7.09 -10.63 0.95
C MET A 37 -8.31 -11.43 0.46
N LEU A 38 -9.09 -12.04 1.35
CA LEU A 38 -10.35 -12.70 1.00
C LEU A 38 -11.35 -11.71 0.40
N SER A 39 -11.43 -10.51 0.96
CA SER A 39 -12.25 -9.44 0.42
C SER A 39 -11.72 -8.98 -0.94
N TYR A 40 -10.43 -8.65 -1.00
CA TYR A 40 -9.80 -8.16 -2.23
C TYR A 40 -9.90 -9.16 -3.40
N PHE A 41 -9.68 -10.45 -3.17
CA PHE A 41 -9.75 -11.43 -4.26
C PHE A 41 -11.13 -12.02 -4.49
N GLY A 42 -12.01 -11.99 -3.47
CA GLY A 42 -13.32 -12.63 -3.52
C GLY A 42 -14.47 -11.67 -3.85
N THR A 43 -14.35 -10.38 -3.51
CA THR A 43 -15.45 -9.41 -3.62
C THR A 43 -15.11 -8.16 -4.43
N ASP A 44 -13.82 -7.84 -4.62
CA ASP A 44 -13.42 -6.71 -5.46
C ASP A 44 -13.67 -7.00 -6.94
N GLN A 45 -14.45 -6.12 -7.57
CA GLN A 45 -14.77 -6.20 -8.98
C GLN A 45 -13.54 -6.19 -9.88
N SER A 46 -12.48 -5.44 -9.53
CA SER A 46 -11.27 -5.35 -10.36
C SER A 46 -10.52 -6.68 -10.44
N GLN A 47 -10.67 -7.55 -9.43
CA GLN A 47 -10.12 -8.89 -9.41
C GLN A 47 -11.10 -9.94 -9.95
N VAL A 48 -12.36 -9.90 -9.50
CA VAL A 48 -13.39 -10.87 -9.91
C VAL A 48 -13.57 -10.90 -11.42
N GLN A 49 -13.56 -9.72 -12.07
CA GLN A 49 -13.65 -9.64 -13.54
C GLN A 49 -12.52 -10.39 -14.26
N ARG A 50 -11.31 -10.41 -13.70
CA ARG A 50 -10.16 -11.10 -14.31
C ARG A 50 -10.39 -12.59 -14.36
N TYR A 51 -10.90 -13.17 -13.28
CA TYR A 51 -11.16 -14.61 -13.22
C TYR A 51 -12.34 -15.00 -14.09
N LEU A 52 -13.41 -14.19 -14.15
CA LEU A 52 -14.60 -14.46 -14.96
C LEU A 52 -14.38 -14.40 -16.48
N SER A 53 -13.21 -13.91 -16.93
CA SER A 53 -12.84 -13.88 -18.35
C SER A 53 -12.32 -15.22 -18.90
N GLY A 54 -12.10 -16.22 -18.05
CA GLY A 54 -11.65 -17.56 -18.47
C GLY A 54 -12.70 -18.31 -19.28
N LYS A 55 -12.26 -19.17 -20.23
CA LYS A 55 -13.18 -19.88 -21.12
C LYS A 55 -13.91 -21.04 -20.43
N SER A 56 -13.34 -21.55 -19.33
CA SER A 56 -13.90 -22.66 -18.55
C SER A 56 -13.66 -22.46 -17.06
N LEU A 57 -14.48 -23.09 -16.21
CA LEU A 57 -14.32 -23.07 -14.76
C LEU A 57 -12.90 -23.48 -14.32
N ARG A 58 -12.32 -24.48 -14.98
CA ARG A 58 -10.96 -24.95 -14.68
C ARG A 58 -9.91 -23.89 -15.00
N GLU A 59 -10.04 -23.17 -16.11
CA GLU A 59 -9.12 -22.06 -16.44
C GLU A 59 -9.23 -20.92 -15.43
N MET A 60 -10.45 -20.58 -14.99
CA MET A 60 -10.67 -19.55 -13.97
C MET A 60 -9.99 -19.92 -12.64
N GLN A 61 -10.15 -21.17 -12.20
CA GLN A 61 -9.53 -21.69 -10.97
C GLN A 61 -8.00 -21.72 -11.07
N LEU A 62 -7.46 -22.23 -12.19
CA LEU A 62 -6.02 -22.24 -12.41
C LEU A 62 -5.45 -20.82 -12.45
N GLY A 63 -6.12 -19.89 -13.12
CA GLY A 63 -5.70 -18.48 -13.16
C GLY A 63 -5.59 -17.87 -11.77
N MET A 64 -6.57 -18.14 -10.89
CA MET A 64 -6.54 -17.68 -9.49
C MET A 64 -5.37 -18.31 -8.71
N ILE A 65 -5.14 -19.62 -8.85
CA ILE A 65 -4.04 -20.32 -8.18
C ILE A 65 -2.68 -19.79 -8.65
N PHE A 66 -2.49 -19.62 -9.97
CA PHE A 66 -1.26 -19.08 -10.54
C PHE A 66 -0.98 -17.66 -10.05
N ASN A 67 -2.01 -16.81 -9.94
CA ASN A 67 -1.87 -15.47 -9.38
C ASN A 67 -1.32 -15.53 -7.95
N GLY A 68 -1.94 -16.32 -7.07
CA GLY A 68 -1.48 -16.50 -5.69
C GLY A 68 -0.06 -17.07 -5.61
N MET A 69 0.22 -18.12 -6.38
CA MET A 69 1.52 -18.80 -6.38
C MET A 69 2.66 -17.91 -6.87
N LEU A 70 2.46 -17.11 -7.92
CA LEU A 70 3.48 -16.22 -8.48
C LEU A 70 3.73 -14.97 -7.60
N LYS A 71 2.72 -14.54 -6.83
CA LYS A 71 2.82 -13.36 -5.97
C LYS A 71 3.84 -13.54 -4.84
N VAL A 72 3.90 -14.74 -4.26
CA VAL A 72 4.83 -15.05 -3.15
C VAL A 72 6.31 -14.88 -3.55
N PRO A 73 6.85 -15.59 -4.57
CA PRO A 73 8.24 -15.42 -4.98
C PRO A 73 8.51 -13.99 -5.49
N MET A 74 7.55 -13.38 -6.19
CA MET A 74 7.69 -11.98 -6.65
C MET A 74 7.94 -11.02 -5.49
N GLN A 75 7.22 -11.18 -4.37
CA GLN A 75 7.43 -10.35 -3.18
C GLN A 75 8.84 -10.51 -2.60
N PHE A 76 9.35 -11.75 -2.54
CA PHE A 76 10.73 -12.00 -2.12
C PHE A 76 11.75 -11.36 -3.07
N PHE A 77 11.52 -11.41 -4.38
CA PHE A 77 12.39 -10.73 -5.35
C PHE A 77 12.40 -9.21 -5.16
N ILE A 78 11.24 -8.58 -4.95
CA ILE A 78 11.16 -7.13 -4.70
C ILE A 78 11.93 -6.74 -3.44
N LEU A 79 11.73 -7.47 -2.33
CA LEU A 79 12.47 -7.23 -1.09
C LEU A 79 13.97 -7.46 -1.26
N PHE A 80 14.34 -8.53 -1.96
CA PHE A 80 15.73 -8.86 -2.26
C PHE A 80 16.42 -7.75 -3.06
N ILE A 81 15.76 -7.20 -4.09
CA ILE A 81 16.27 -6.05 -4.85
C ILE A 81 16.47 -4.84 -3.93
N GLY A 82 15.54 -4.57 -3.01
CA GLY A 82 15.69 -3.51 -2.01
C GLY A 82 16.94 -3.69 -1.13
N VAL A 83 17.20 -4.93 -0.68
CA VAL A 83 18.43 -5.28 0.06
C VAL A 83 19.67 -5.12 -0.81
N MET A 84 19.63 -5.53 -2.08
CA MET A 84 20.75 -5.36 -3.01
C MET A 84 21.10 -3.88 -3.19
N VAL A 85 20.10 -3.03 -3.40
CA VAL A 85 20.32 -1.58 -3.57
C VAL A 85 20.82 -0.94 -2.29
N PHE A 86 20.31 -1.36 -1.12
CA PHE A 86 20.85 -0.92 0.17
C PHE A 86 22.33 -1.28 0.33
N VAL A 87 22.71 -2.53 0.02
CA VAL A 87 24.11 -2.96 0.09
C VAL A 87 24.97 -2.26 -0.95
N PHE A 88 24.45 -2.02 -2.15
CA PHE A 88 25.16 -1.28 -3.20
C PHE A 88 25.60 0.11 -2.71
N TYR A 89 24.72 0.86 -2.03
CA TYR A 89 25.06 2.18 -1.46
C TYR A 89 25.91 2.11 -0.18
N GLN A 90 26.19 0.93 0.38
CA GLN A 90 27.23 0.80 1.41
C GLN A 90 28.64 0.93 0.81
N PHE A 91 28.81 0.63 -0.48
CA PHE A 91 30.10 0.64 -1.17
C PHE A 91 30.23 1.73 -2.25
N ASN A 92 29.12 2.39 -2.58
CA ASN A 92 29.09 3.46 -3.58
C ASN A 92 28.53 4.74 -2.95
N LEU A 93 29.06 5.88 -3.38
CA LEU A 93 28.58 7.18 -2.92
C LEU A 93 27.09 7.34 -3.26
N SER A 94 26.36 7.83 -2.26
CA SER A 94 24.94 8.18 -2.40
C SER A 94 24.77 9.69 -2.27
N PRO A 95 23.80 10.30 -2.96
CA PRO A 95 23.44 11.69 -2.69
C PRO A 95 22.93 11.86 -1.26
N LEU A 96 23.05 13.07 -0.74
CA LEU A 96 22.55 13.44 0.59
C LEU A 96 21.01 13.31 0.68
N ASN A 97 20.30 13.64 -0.41
CA ASN A 97 18.89 13.36 -0.62
C ASN A 97 18.65 12.83 -2.05
N PHE A 98 17.89 11.74 -2.17
CA PHE A 98 17.62 11.09 -3.46
C PHE A 98 16.56 11.81 -4.31
N ASN A 99 15.75 12.70 -3.73
CA ASN A 99 14.76 13.48 -4.46
C ASN A 99 15.43 14.63 -5.26
N PRO A 100 15.43 14.59 -6.61
CA PRO A 100 16.07 15.63 -7.42
C PRO A 100 15.43 17.01 -7.25
N GLN A 101 14.12 17.08 -6.93
CA GLN A 101 13.44 18.35 -6.71
C GLN A 101 13.92 19.05 -5.43
N ALA A 102 14.25 18.28 -4.39
CA ALA A 102 14.81 18.81 -3.15
C ALA A 102 16.20 19.42 -3.39
N ASN A 103 17.04 18.75 -4.18
CA ASN A 103 18.38 19.26 -4.52
C ASN A 103 18.30 20.54 -5.34
N ASN A 104 17.41 20.60 -6.34
CA ASN A 104 17.16 21.81 -7.13
C ASN A 104 16.62 22.98 -6.29
N LEU A 105 15.85 22.69 -5.24
CA LEU A 105 15.32 23.71 -4.34
C LEU A 105 16.40 24.31 -3.44
N ILE A 106 17.35 23.49 -2.96
CA ILE A 106 18.51 23.97 -2.20
C ILE A 106 19.39 24.89 -3.06
N HIS A 107 19.55 24.62 -4.35
CA HIS A 107 20.33 25.48 -5.24
C HIS A 107 19.74 26.90 -5.31
N GLY A 108 20.57 27.91 -5.03
CA GLY A 108 20.16 29.31 -4.94
C GLY A 108 19.31 29.63 -3.70
N SER A 109 19.34 28.80 -2.66
CA SER A 109 18.82 29.15 -1.33
C SER A 109 19.94 29.63 -0.41
N SER A 110 19.56 30.26 0.71
CA SER A 110 20.50 30.67 1.75
C SER A 110 21.26 29.48 2.39
N TYR A 111 20.74 28.25 2.24
CA TYR A 111 21.26 27.03 2.86
C TYR A 111 22.19 26.20 1.95
N GLU A 112 22.46 26.64 0.73
CA GLU A 112 23.24 25.87 -0.26
C GLU A 112 24.65 25.52 0.25
N ASN A 113 25.34 26.46 0.88
CA ASN A 113 26.70 26.24 1.39
C ASN A 113 26.74 25.24 2.54
N GLU A 114 25.77 25.31 3.46
CA GLU A 114 25.63 24.37 4.56
C GLU A 114 25.31 22.96 4.04
N TYR A 115 24.44 22.86 3.03
CA TYR A 115 24.11 21.60 2.38
C TYR A 115 25.33 20.97 1.68
N LYS A 116 26.15 21.77 0.99
CA LYS A 116 27.42 21.31 0.39
C LYS A 116 28.40 20.79 1.45
N SER A 117 28.51 21.49 2.58
CA SER A 117 29.34 21.05 3.71
C SER A 117 28.88 19.69 4.28
N LEU A 118 27.56 19.51 4.46
CA LEU A 118 26.99 18.22 4.88
C LEU A 118 27.26 17.11 3.87
N ASN A 119 27.19 17.41 2.56
CA ASN A 119 27.47 16.44 1.51
C ASN A 119 28.94 15.99 1.52
N ASN A 120 29.88 16.91 1.76
CA ASN A 120 31.29 16.55 1.92
C ASN A 120 31.51 15.66 3.14
N LYS A 121 30.90 16.02 4.28
CA LYS A 121 30.98 15.21 5.50
C LYS A 121 30.36 13.82 5.33
N LEU A 122 29.29 13.70 4.55
CA LEU A 122 28.69 12.41 4.19
C LEU A 122 29.69 11.55 3.42
N ASN A 123 30.41 12.12 2.46
CA ASN A 123 31.42 11.39 1.68
C ASN A 123 32.60 10.92 2.55
N GLU A 124 33.06 11.76 3.48
CA GLU A 124 34.12 11.40 4.45
C GLU A 124 33.70 10.18 5.29
N ILE A 125 32.51 10.21 5.89
CA ILE A 125 31.95 9.09 6.66
C ILE A 125 31.78 7.86 5.78
N HIS A 126 31.37 8.03 4.51
CA HIS A 126 31.22 6.91 3.59
C HIS A 126 32.55 6.17 3.37
N PHE A 127 33.64 6.88 3.09
CA PHE A 127 34.95 6.24 2.90
C PHE A 127 35.44 5.53 4.16
N GLU A 128 35.21 6.12 5.34
CA GLU A 128 35.52 5.48 6.62
C GLU A 128 34.69 4.20 6.82
N LYS A 129 33.37 4.25 6.54
CA LYS A 129 32.47 3.09 6.62
C LYS A 129 32.93 1.96 5.70
N VAL A 130 33.30 2.25 4.45
CA VAL A 130 33.75 1.22 3.50
C VAL A 130 34.97 0.46 4.05
N GLY A 131 35.95 1.17 4.62
CA GLY A 131 37.10 0.56 5.28
C GLY A 131 36.69 -0.36 6.43
N LYS A 132 35.84 0.15 7.33
CA LYS A 132 35.34 -0.61 8.49
C LYS A 132 34.47 -1.80 8.13
N ILE A 133 33.70 -1.72 7.05
CA ILE A 133 32.90 -2.84 6.54
C ILE A 133 33.82 -3.96 6.07
N ASN A 134 34.89 -3.64 5.34
CA ASN A 134 35.85 -4.65 4.88
C ASN A 134 36.57 -5.32 6.08
N GLU A 135 37.01 -4.53 7.06
CA GLU A 135 37.60 -5.05 8.31
C GLU A 135 36.65 -5.97 9.09
N PHE A 136 35.35 -5.67 9.08
CA PHE A 136 34.32 -6.47 9.74
C PHE A 136 34.01 -7.78 8.99
N ILE A 137 34.05 -7.76 7.65
CA ILE A 137 33.86 -8.95 6.82
C ILE A 137 35.00 -9.96 7.05
N GLU A 138 36.22 -9.47 7.23
CA GLU A 138 37.39 -10.33 7.49
C GLU A 138 37.40 -10.90 8.92
N ASP A 139 36.93 -10.11 9.89
CA ASP A 139 36.96 -10.49 11.30
C ASP A 139 35.79 -9.87 12.07
N ASN A 140 34.80 -10.72 12.38
CA ASN A 140 33.49 -10.38 12.94
C ASN A 140 33.55 -10.17 14.46
N THR A 141 34.22 -9.11 14.90
CA THR A 141 34.30 -8.73 16.32
C THR A 141 33.20 -7.72 16.71
N GLU A 142 32.68 -7.84 17.94
CA GLU A 142 31.68 -6.92 18.48
C GLU A 142 32.18 -5.45 18.54
N ILE A 143 33.48 -5.23 18.69
CA ILE A 143 34.07 -3.87 18.69
C ILE A 143 33.87 -3.19 17.32
N LYS A 144 34.18 -3.91 16.23
CA LYS A 144 34.00 -3.39 14.85
C LYS A 144 32.53 -3.15 14.54
N LYS A 145 31.64 -4.01 15.04
CA LYS A 145 30.20 -3.84 14.93
C LYS A 145 29.71 -2.56 15.64
N ILE A 146 30.19 -2.26 16.84
CA ILE A 146 29.86 -1.02 17.56
C ILE A 146 30.34 0.21 16.78
N GLU A 147 31.54 0.15 16.20
CA GLU A 147 32.10 1.25 15.39
C GLU A 147 31.27 1.51 14.12
N LEU A 148 30.85 0.45 13.42
CA LEU A 148 29.94 0.55 12.27
C LEU A 148 28.59 1.15 12.64
N VAL A 149 27.99 0.71 13.76
CA VAL A 149 26.73 1.27 14.27
C VAL A 149 26.88 2.75 14.61
N ARG A 150 28.01 3.16 15.17
CA ARG A 150 28.31 4.58 15.43
C ARG A 150 28.33 5.39 14.14
N LEU A 151 29.09 4.95 13.12
CA LEU A 151 29.18 5.65 11.84
C LEU A 151 27.82 5.73 11.14
N GLU A 152 27.02 4.66 11.21
CA GLU A 152 25.66 4.66 10.65
C GLU A 152 24.73 5.65 11.38
N ASN A 153 24.88 5.81 12.70
CA ASN A 153 24.15 6.82 13.46
C ASN A 153 24.59 8.24 13.12
N GLU A 154 25.88 8.46 12.84
CA GLU A 154 26.38 9.75 12.36
C GLU A 154 25.84 10.09 10.96
N GLU A 155 25.83 9.11 10.05
CA GLU A 155 25.22 9.23 8.72
C GLU A 155 23.73 9.62 8.83
N LYS A 156 22.96 8.92 9.70
CA LYS A 156 21.54 9.23 9.96
C LYS A 156 21.35 10.67 10.43
N LYS A 157 22.20 11.16 11.34
CA LYS A 157 22.16 12.55 11.82
C LYS A 157 22.42 13.56 10.71
N ILE A 158 23.37 13.28 9.82
CA ILE A 158 23.67 14.15 8.66
C ILE A 158 22.47 14.22 7.73
N ARG A 159 21.87 13.08 7.38
CA ARG A 159 20.68 13.04 6.52
C ARG A 159 19.47 13.74 7.16
N GLN A 160 19.27 13.61 8.47
CA GLN A 160 18.23 14.35 9.20
C GLN A 160 18.44 15.86 9.15
N LYS A 161 19.68 16.34 9.35
CA LYS A 161 20.00 17.77 9.19
C LYS A 161 19.73 18.25 7.77
N ALA A 162 20.09 17.46 6.76
CA ALA A 162 19.82 17.79 5.37
C ALA A 162 18.31 17.93 5.08
N LYS A 163 17.47 17.04 5.62
CA LYS A 163 16.00 17.15 5.52
C LYS A 163 15.49 18.46 6.12
N SER A 164 15.98 18.83 7.31
CA SER A 164 15.63 20.12 7.93
C SER A 164 16.03 21.33 7.08
N LEU A 165 17.20 21.29 6.44
CA LEU A 165 17.62 22.37 5.53
C LEU A 165 16.73 22.46 4.29
N ILE A 166 16.32 21.32 3.72
CA ILE A 166 15.40 21.27 2.59
C ILE A 166 14.04 21.88 2.97
N GLU A 167 13.52 21.58 4.16
CA GLU A 167 12.28 22.17 4.67
C GLU A 167 12.38 23.69 4.83
N LYS A 168 13.49 24.18 5.40
CA LYS A 168 13.73 25.62 5.56
C LYS A 168 13.86 26.34 4.22
N ALA A 169 14.59 25.78 3.26
CA ALA A 169 14.67 26.30 1.91
C ALA A 169 13.30 26.25 1.19
N GLY A 170 12.48 25.25 1.52
CA GLY A 170 11.12 25.11 1.00
C GLY A 170 10.22 26.23 1.49
N ALA A 171 10.32 26.57 2.78
CA ALA A 171 9.64 27.70 3.37
C ALA A 171 10.11 29.04 2.77
N GLU A 172 11.43 29.23 2.60
CA GLU A 172 12.02 30.43 1.96
C GLU A 172 11.45 30.66 0.56
N LYS A 173 11.30 29.58 -0.23
CA LYS A 173 10.78 29.64 -1.61
C LYS A 173 9.26 29.41 -1.72
N SER A 174 8.53 29.38 -0.59
CA SER A 174 7.09 29.11 -0.52
C SER A 174 6.65 27.85 -1.30
N LYS A 175 7.50 26.82 -1.33
CA LYS A 175 7.30 25.58 -2.08
C LYS A 175 7.41 24.38 -1.15
N LYS A 176 6.28 23.70 -0.91
CA LYS A 176 6.25 22.47 -0.13
C LYS A 176 6.79 21.32 -1.00
N ILE A 177 7.91 20.73 -0.59
CA ILE A 177 8.52 19.56 -1.23
C ILE A 177 8.60 18.43 -0.20
N GLU A 178 8.35 17.21 -0.66
CA GLU A 178 8.52 16.01 0.15
C GLU A 178 10.01 15.77 0.47
N THR A 179 10.33 15.70 1.77
CA THR A 179 11.69 15.40 2.26
C THR A 179 11.95 13.92 2.47
N ASN A 180 10.91 13.10 2.42
CA ASN A 180 11.02 11.65 2.36
C ASN A 180 11.45 11.23 0.94
N ASP A 181 12.60 10.56 0.86
CA ASP A 181 13.27 10.26 -0.40
C ASP A 181 13.41 8.75 -0.64
N LYS A 182 12.79 7.92 0.21
CA LYS A 182 12.86 6.46 0.14
C LYS A 182 12.42 5.92 -1.23
N ASP A 183 11.36 6.48 -1.80
CA ASP A 183 10.82 6.06 -3.10
C ASP A 183 11.75 6.42 -4.27
N TYR A 184 12.65 7.39 -4.07
CA TYR A 184 13.60 7.84 -5.08
C TYR A 184 14.91 7.04 -5.09
N ILE A 185 15.20 6.25 -4.05
CA ILE A 185 16.45 5.45 -3.96
C ILE A 185 16.56 4.48 -5.15
N PHE A 186 15.49 3.73 -5.40
CA PHE A 186 15.46 2.75 -6.48
C PHE A 186 15.50 3.42 -7.86
N ILE A 187 14.78 4.53 -8.02
CA ILE A 187 14.77 5.31 -9.27
C ILE A 187 16.17 5.87 -9.53
N ASN A 188 16.83 6.44 -8.53
CA ASN A 188 18.20 6.94 -8.64
C ASN A 188 19.18 5.84 -9.04
N PHE A 189 19.02 4.64 -8.49
CA PHE A 189 19.84 3.49 -8.88
C PHE A 189 19.67 3.14 -10.36
N ILE A 190 18.42 3.03 -10.81
CA ILE A 190 18.11 2.74 -12.22
C ILE A 190 18.74 3.81 -13.13
N LEU A 191 18.51 5.09 -12.84
CA LEU A 191 18.91 6.18 -13.74
C LEU A 191 20.43 6.38 -13.82
N ASN A 192 21.16 6.15 -12.74
CA ASN A 192 22.58 6.50 -12.65
C ASN A 192 23.53 5.31 -12.75
N HIS A 193 23.08 4.08 -12.50
CA HIS A 193 23.95 2.89 -12.43
C HIS A 193 23.64 1.81 -13.47
N LEU A 194 22.54 1.90 -14.21
CA LEU A 194 22.20 0.94 -15.26
C LEU A 194 22.59 1.44 -16.67
N PRO A 195 22.88 0.53 -17.62
CA PRO A 195 23.24 0.92 -18.98
C PRO A 195 22.09 1.61 -19.72
N LYS A 196 22.45 2.57 -20.56
CA LYS A 196 21.54 3.25 -21.49
C LYS A 196 20.93 2.20 -22.42
N GLY A 197 19.61 2.10 -22.44
CA GLY A 197 18.87 0.99 -23.06
C GLY A 197 18.09 0.18 -22.03
N LEU A 198 18.75 -0.34 -21.00
CA LEU A 198 18.08 -1.05 -19.90
C LEU A 198 17.21 -0.10 -19.07
N ILE A 199 17.66 1.14 -18.89
CA ILE A 199 16.86 2.20 -18.25
C ILE A 199 15.52 2.37 -18.97
N GLY A 200 15.55 2.50 -20.30
CA GLY A 200 14.35 2.66 -21.12
C GLY A 200 13.42 1.46 -21.02
N LEU A 201 13.98 0.25 -21.03
CA LEU A 201 13.23 -0.99 -20.87
C LEU A 201 12.53 -1.05 -19.49
N ILE A 202 13.25 -0.74 -18.40
CA ILE A 202 12.70 -0.76 -17.05
C ILE A 202 11.58 0.28 -16.89
N ILE A 203 11.79 1.51 -17.40
CA ILE A 203 10.75 2.55 -17.37
C ILE A 203 9.52 2.09 -18.14
N ALA A 204 9.69 1.48 -19.32
CA ALA A 204 8.58 0.93 -20.10
C ALA A 204 7.83 -0.18 -19.34
N VAL A 205 8.54 -1.08 -18.64
CA VAL A 205 7.94 -2.13 -17.81
C VAL A 205 7.16 -1.53 -16.63
N ILE A 206 7.72 -0.54 -15.94
CA ILE A 206 7.06 0.16 -14.82
C ILE A 206 5.78 0.83 -15.31
N LEU A 207 5.83 1.58 -16.41
CA LEU A 207 4.66 2.23 -17.00
C LEU A 207 3.62 1.20 -17.44
N SER A 208 4.04 0.10 -18.07
CA SER A 208 3.13 -0.98 -18.49
C SER A 208 2.43 -1.64 -17.30
N ALA A 209 3.16 -1.90 -16.21
CA ALA A 209 2.60 -2.46 -14.99
C ALA A 209 1.61 -1.51 -14.31
N ALA A 210 1.94 -0.22 -14.24
CA ALA A 210 1.05 0.82 -13.73
C ALA A 210 -0.23 0.93 -14.57
N MET A 211 -0.09 1.04 -15.90
CA MET A 211 -1.22 1.13 -16.84
C MET A 211 -2.14 -0.09 -16.78
N SER A 212 -1.58 -1.30 -16.67
CA SER A 212 -2.36 -2.54 -16.54
C SER A 212 -3.24 -2.54 -15.28
N SER A 213 -2.72 -2.01 -14.16
CA SER A 213 -3.46 -1.96 -12.90
C SER A 213 -4.52 -0.84 -12.95
N THR A 214 -4.13 0.37 -13.33
CA THR A 214 -5.03 1.53 -13.44
C THR A 214 -6.18 1.30 -14.42
N SER A 215 -5.91 0.68 -15.57
CA SER A 215 -6.96 0.35 -16.55
C SER A 215 -7.99 -0.63 -15.99
N SER A 216 -7.55 -1.59 -15.17
CA SER A 216 -8.44 -2.58 -14.53
C SER A 216 -9.37 -1.93 -13.52
N GLU A 217 -8.84 -1.04 -12.69
CA GLU A 217 -9.61 -0.33 -11.66
C GLU A 217 -10.62 0.66 -12.27
N ILE A 218 -10.20 1.47 -13.25
CA ILE A 218 -11.09 2.40 -13.93
C ILE A 218 -12.20 1.64 -14.67
N ASN A 219 -11.87 0.51 -15.30
CA ASN A 219 -12.87 -0.32 -15.96
C ASN A 219 -13.86 -0.93 -14.96
N ALA A 220 -13.39 -1.40 -13.80
CA ALA A 220 -14.24 -1.92 -12.74
C ALA A 220 -15.24 -0.85 -12.26
N LEU A 221 -14.76 0.35 -11.91
CA LEU A 221 -15.60 1.48 -11.50
C LEU A 221 -16.63 1.87 -12.57
N ALA A 222 -16.21 1.97 -13.83
CA ALA A 222 -17.09 2.31 -14.94
C ALA A 222 -18.16 1.23 -15.18
N THR A 223 -17.78 -0.04 -15.09
CA THR A 223 -18.71 -1.18 -15.27
C THR A 223 -19.71 -1.25 -14.13
N THR A 224 -19.26 -1.16 -12.87
CA THR A 224 -20.15 -1.12 -11.69
C THR A 224 -21.13 0.05 -11.79
N THR A 225 -20.67 1.24 -12.20
CA THR A 225 -21.54 2.41 -12.39
C THR A 225 -22.60 2.17 -13.48
N SER A 226 -22.18 1.68 -14.66
CA SER A 226 -23.07 1.51 -15.81
C SER A 226 -24.03 0.31 -15.67
N MET A 227 -23.56 -0.81 -15.11
CA MET A 227 -24.36 -2.03 -14.98
C MET A 227 -25.20 -2.04 -13.70
N ASP A 228 -24.59 -1.71 -12.55
CA ASP A 228 -25.25 -1.90 -11.26
C ASP A 228 -26.09 -0.69 -10.82
N LEU A 229 -25.74 0.53 -11.23
CA LEU A 229 -26.54 1.73 -10.93
C LEU A 229 -27.47 2.11 -12.06
N ILE A 230 -27.01 2.08 -13.32
CA ILE A 230 -27.83 2.49 -14.46
C ILE A 230 -28.67 1.34 -15.01
N LYS A 231 -28.06 0.28 -15.55
CA LYS A 231 -28.82 -0.82 -16.20
C LYS A 231 -29.81 -1.48 -15.24
N ARG A 232 -29.42 -1.63 -13.97
CA ARG A 232 -30.30 -2.16 -12.92
C ARG A 232 -31.53 -1.29 -12.67
N ASN A 233 -31.38 0.03 -12.66
CA ASN A 233 -32.48 0.96 -12.38
C ASN A 233 -33.32 1.29 -13.62
N TYR A 234 -32.74 1.14 -14.82
CA TYR A 234 -33.38 1.42 -16.10
C TYR A 234 -33.38 0.17 -16.99
N ARG A 235 -34.49 -0.58 -16.96
CA ARG A 235 -34.61 -1.90 -17.60
C ARG A 235 -34.50 -1.92 -19.14
N ASN A 236 -34.79 -0.81 -19.83
CA ASN A 236 -34.86 -0.74 -21.29
C ASN A 236 -33.75 0.13 -21.91
N ILE A 237 -32.49 -0.07 -21.49
CA ILE A 237 -31.35 0.60 -22.14
C ILE A 237 -30.73 -0.36 -23.15
N ASP A 238 -30.64 0.10 -24.40
CA ASP A 238 -29.95 -0.59 -25.48
C ASP A 238 -28.47 -0.85 -25.14
N GLU A 239 -27.94 -2.00 -25.56
CA GLU A 239 -26.56 -2.41 -25.29
C GLU A 239 -25.54 -1.40 -25.83
N LYS A 240 -25.81 -0.81 -27.01
CA LYS A 240 -24.95 0.24 -27.58
C LYS A 240 -24.87 1.45 -26.66
N LYS A 241 -25.99 1.82 -26.03
CA LYS A 241 -26.07 2.93 -25.10
C LYS A 241 -25.36 2.61 -23.78
N ILE A 242 -25.46 1.37 -23.28
CA ILE A 242 -24.66 0.92 -22.12
C ILE A 242 -23.16 1.03 -22.42
N VAL A 243 -22.69 0.51 -23.56
CA VAL A 243 -21.26 0.60 -23.93
C VAL A 243 -20.80 2.06 -24.03
N TYR A 244 -21.61 2.94 -24.62
CA TYR A 244 -21.31 4.36 -24.66
C TYR A 244 -21.22 4.97 -23.25
N LEU A 245 -22.18 4.67 -22.37
CA LEU A 245 -22.18 5.13 -20.99
C LEU A 245 -20.97 4.62 -20.21
N THR A 246 -20.59 3.34 -20.37
CA THR A 246 -19.39 2.78 -19.75
C THR A 246 -18.15 3.57 -20.18
N LYS A 247 -17.98 3.91 -21.47
CA LYS A 247 -16.87 4.75 -21.94
C LYS A 247 -16.86 6.15 -21.32
N VAL A 248 -18.04 6.77 -21.18
CA VAL A 248 -18.18 8.07 -20.51
C VAL A 248 -17.78 7.95 -19.04
N PHE A 249 -18.21 6.91 -18.34
CA PHE A 249 -17.80 6.68 -16.95
C PHE A 249 -16.32 6.34 -16.81
N THR A 250 -15.72 5.61 -17.76
CA THR A 250 -14.26 5.39 -17.79
C THR A 250 -13.52 6.72 -17.82
N PHE A 251 -13.95 7.65 -18.66
CA PHE A 251 -13.35 8.99 -18.73
C PHE A 251 -13.57 9.78 -17.43
N PHE A 252 -14.80 9.77 -16.90
CA PHE A 252 -15.15 10.45 -15.64
C PHE A 252 -14.30 9.94 -14.46
N TRP A 253 -14.26 8.61 -14.24
CA TRP A 253 -13.46 8.01 -13.16
C TRP A 253 -11.96 8.22 -13.38
N GLY A 254 -11.48 8.29 -14.62
CA GLY A 254 -10.11 8.69 -14.94
C GLY A 254 -9.79 10.13 -14.48
N ILE A 255 -10.68 11.09 -14.71
CA ILE A 255 -10.52 12.46 -14.19
C ILE A 255 -10.50 12.46 -12.66
N CYS A 256 -11.44 11.75 -12.01
CA CYS A 256 -11.47 11.64 -10.56
C CYS A 256 -10.16 11.04 -10.01
N ALA A 257 -9.62 10.00 -10.65
CA ALA A 257 -8.35 9.39 -10.27
C ALA A 257 -7.17 10.37 -10.38
N ILE A 258 -7.14 11.21 -11.44
CA ILE A 258 -6.11 12.26 -11.58
C ILE A 258 -6.21 13.30 -10.46
N ILE A 259 -7.43 13.74 -10.13
CA ILE A 259 -7.66 14.71 -9.03
C ILE A 259 -7.16 14.14 -7.71
N ILE A 260 -7.48 12.88 -7.41
CA ILE A 260 -7.02 12.20 -6.20
C ILE A 260 -5.49 12.04 -6.22
N ALA A 261 -4.90 11.67 -7.36
CA ALA A 261 -3.44 11.52 -7.49
C ALA A 261 -2.70 12.84 -7.22
N CYS A 262 -3.27 13.99 -7.61
CA CYS A 262 -2.72 15.31 -7.31
C CYS A 262 -2.71 15.67 -5.82
N VAL A 263 -3.45 14.94 -4.97
CA VAL A 263 -3.47 15.17 -3.51
C VAL A 263 -2.78 14.03 -2.75
N ALA A 264 -2.84 12.80 -3.27
CA ALA A 264 -2.35 11.60 -2.61
C ALA A 264 -0.83 11.60 -2.32
N PHE A 265 -0.03 12.38 -3.07
CA PHE A 265 1.41 12.52 -2.81
C PHE A 265 1.74 13.13 -1.44
N LEU A 266 0.75 13.71 -0.74
CA LEU A 266 0.92 14.26 0.61
C LEU A 266 0.98 13.18 1.70
N ALA A 267 0.71 11.91 1.37
CA ALA A 267 0.73 10.82 2.32
C ALA A 267 2.15 10.26 2.53
N ASP A 268 2.54 10.04 3.80
CA ASP A 268 3.89 9.57 4.15
C ASP A 268 4.24 8.18 3.58
N ASN A 269 3.23 7.32 3.41
CA ASN A 269 3.36 6.00 2.82
C ASN A 269 2.08 5.61 2.07
N LEU A 270 2.16 5.62 0.73
CA LEU A 270 1.03 5.29 -0.15
C LEU A 270 0.51 3.86 0.06
N ILE A 271 1.39 2.89 0.32
CA ILE A 271 1.00 1.49 0.55
C ILE A 271 0.18 1.39 1.83
N GLN A 272 0.60 2.09 2.88
CA GLN A 272 -0.14 2.12 4.14
C GLN A 272 -1.50 2.78 3.98
N LEU A 273 -1.57 3.92 3.27
CA LEU A 273 -2.83 4.63 3.02
C LEU A 273 -3.85 3.73 2.29
N VAL A 274 -3.43 3.05 1.22
CA VAL A 274 -4.32 2.15 0.46
C VAL A 274 -4.83 1.00 1.33
N ASN A 275 -3.96 0.41 2.18
CA ASN A 275 -4.37 -0.66 3.08
C ASN A 275 -5.32 -0.19 4.19
N ILE A 276 -5.17 1.04 4.69
CA ILE A 276 -6.11 1.65 5.64
C ILE A 276 -7.48 1.81 4.97
N ILE A 277 -7.53 2.45 3.80
CA ILE A 277 -8.79 2.64 3.06
C ILE A 277 -9.45 1.29 2.79
N GLY A 278 -8.69 0.32 2.26
CA GLY A 278 -9.19 -1.03 2.04
C GLY A 278 -9.79 -1.63 3.31
N SER A 279 -9.09 -1.51 4.44
CA SER A 279 -9.54 -2.15 5.69
C SER A 279 -10.79 -1.54 6.31
N ILE A 280 -11.08 -0.26 6.03
CA ILE A 280 -12.30 0.41 6.47
C ILE A 280 -13.55 -0.11 5.74
N PHE A 281 -13.42 -0.56 4.48
CA PHE A 281 -14.56 -0.95 3.65
C PHE A 281 -14.66 -2.47 3.42
N TYR A 282 -13.53 -3.16 3.23
CA TYR A 282 -13.51 -4.53 2.76
C TYR A 282 -14.16 -5.52 3.72
N GLY A 283 -13.95 -5.37 5.03
CA GLY A 283 -14.57 -6.24 6.03
C GLY A 283 -16.09 -6.28 5.92
N ASN A 284 -16.72 -5.11 5.79
CA ASN A 284 -18.16 -4.98 5.66
C ASN A 284 -18.68 -5.66 4.38
N VAL A 285 -18.03 -5.39 3.24
CA VAL A 285 -18.38 -6.01 1.95
C VAL A 285 -18.24 -7.53 2.01
N LEU A 286 -17.15 -8.04 2.58
CA LEU A 286 -16.95 -9.48 2.74
C LEU A 286 -18.05 -10.12 3.57
N GLY A 287 -18.44 -9.51 4.69
CA GLY A 287 -19.51 -10.05 5.52
C GLY A 287 -20.84 -10.14 4.77
N ILE A 288 -21.20 -9.13 3.96
CA ILE A 288 -22.39 -9.17 3.10
C ILE A 288 -22.32 -10.34 2.11
N PHE A 289 -21.17 -10.54 1.47
CA PHE A 289 -20.96 -11.65 0.53
C PHE A 289 -21.05 -13.02 1.22
N LEU A 290 -20.45 -13.17 2.40
CA LEU A 290 -20.52 -14.42 3.16
C LEU A 290 -21.95 -14.73 3.58
N LEU A 291 -22.73 -13.73 4.00
CA LEU A 291 -24.16 -13.92 4.29
C LEU A 291 -24.92 -14.39 3.04
N ALA A 292 -24.67 -13.76 1.89
CA ALA A 292 -25.32 -14.12 0.64
C ALA A 292 -24.98 -15.56 0.18
N LEU A 293 -23.76 -16.02 0.41
CA LEU A 293 -23.29 -17.37 0.04
C LEU A 293 -23.76 -18.46 1.01
N PHE A 294 -23.64 -18.22 2.32
CA PHE A 294 -23.80 -19.27 3.34
C PHE A 294 -25.12 -19.20 4.10
N THR A 295 -25.79 -18.05 4.17
CA THR A 295 -27.01 -17.88 4.97
C THR A 295 -28.20 -17.43 4.12
N LYS A 296 -29.00 -18.39 3.63
CA LYS A 296 -30.19 -18.11 2.80
C LYS A 296 -31.41 -17.57 3.58
N LYS A 297 -31.31 -17.45 4.91
CA LYS A 297 -32.45 -17.12 5.79
C LYS A 297 -32.58 -15.62 6.10
N ILE A 298 -31.55 -14.82 5.87
CA ILE A 298 -31.54 -13.39 6.25
C ILE A 298 -32.07 -12.55 5.09
N ARG A 299 -33.01 -11.64 5.36
CA ARG A 299 -33.59 -10.75 4.34
C ARG A 299 -32.63 -9.62 3.97
N SER A 300 -32.76 -9.14 2.73
CA SER A 300 -31.91 -8.07 2.19
C SER A 300 -31.98 -6.77 2.99
N LEU A 301 -33.13 -6.44 3.58
CA LEU A 301 -33.30 -5.23 4.40
C LEU A 301 -32.49 -5.31 5.72
N SER A 302 -32.46 -6.47 6.35
CA SER A 302 -31.67 -6.73 7.57
C SER A 302 -30.18 -6.59 7.27
N VAL A 303 -29.73 -7.15 6.14
CA VAL A 303 -28.34 -7.01 5.69
C VAL A 303 -27.98 -5.56 5.36
N PHE A 304 -28.84 -4.85 4.63
CA PHE A 304 -28.59 -3.47 4.22
C PHE A 304 -28.50 -2.52 5.43
N THR A 305 -29.45 -2.61 6.36
CA THR A 305 -29.44 -1.81 7.60
C THR A 305 -28.20 -2.10 8.43
N SER A 306 -27.85 -3.38 8.58
CA SER A 306 -26.64 -3.81 9.30
C SER A 306 -25.37 -3.28 8.65
N ALA A 307 -25.27 -3.33 7.32
CA ALA A 307 -24.11 -2.84 6.59
C ALA A 307 -23.88 -1.33 6.82
N ILE A 308 -24.94 -0.52 6.87
CA ILE A 308 -24.83 0.91 7.17
C ILE A 308 -24.33 1.13 8.61
N ILE A 309 -24.95 0.45 9.58
CA ILE A 309 -24.56 0.55 10.99
C ILE A 309 -23.09 0.13 11.18
N THR A 310 -22.70 -1.00 10.60
CA THR A 310 -21.32 -1.49 10.61
C THR A 310 -20.36 -0.49 9.97
N GLN A 311 -20.71 0.11 8.83
CA GLN A 311 -19.82 1.07 8.17
C GLN A 311 -19.57 2.30 9.05
N ILE A 312 -20.61 2.84 9.67
CA ILE A 312 -20.50 3.98 10.59
C ILE A 312 -19.65 3.60 11.80
N ALA A 313 -19.90 2.42 12.38
CA ALA A 313 -19.12 1.93 13.52
C ALA A 313 -17.63 1.75 13.19
N ILE A 314 -17.31 1.16 12.04
CA ILE A 314 -15.92 0.97 11.61
C ILE A 314 -15.20 2.29 11.35
N ILE A 315 -15.87 3.27 10.71
CA ILE A 315 -15.31 4.61 10.52
C ILE A 315 -15.03 5.27 11.87
N TYR A 316 -15.96 5.14 12.83
CA TYR A 316 -15.79 5.68 14.17
C TYR A 316 -14.62 5.01 14.91
N ILE A 317 -14.52 3.68 14.87
CA ILE A 317 -13.44 2.90 15.51
C ILE A 317 -12.08 3.24 14.90
N TRP A 318 -12.02 3.43 13.58
CA TRP A 318 -10.82 3.90 12.91
C TRP A 318 -10.43 5.32 13.35
N TRP A 319 -11.40 6.22 13.50
CA TRP A 319 -11.14 7.61 13.88
C TRP A 319 -10.57 7.74 15.31
N ILE A 320 -11.01 6.88 16.23
CA ILE A 320 -10.49 6.82 17.61
C ILE A 320 -9.20 5.99 17.74
N ASP A 321 -8.73 5.36 16.66
CA ASP A 321 -7.47 4.59 16.56
C ASP A 321 -7.26 3.55 17.67
N ILE A 322 -8.33 2.87 18.11
CA ILE A 322 -8.26 1.86 19.21
C ILE A 322 -7.61 0.55 18.74
N ILE A 323 -7.80 0.17 17.48
CA ILE A 323 -7.26 -1.08 16.93
C ILE A 323 -6.53 -0.86 15.61
N PRO A 324 -5.49 -1.65 15.30
CA PRO A 324 -4.81 -1.63 14.02
C PRO A 324 -5.77 -1.79 12.86
N PHE A 325 -5.53 -1.04 11.78
CA PHE A 325 -6.41 -1.01 10.63
C PHE A 325 -6.68 -2.41 10.05
N LEU A 326 -5.72 -3.34 10.09
CA LEU A 326 -5.92 -4.71 9.59
C LEU A 326 -7.06 -5.46 10.30
N TRP A 327 -7.26 -5.22 11.60
CA TRP A 327 -8.33 -5.83 12.39
C TRP A 327 -9.72 -5.28 12.05
N LEU A 328 -9.81 -4.09 11.45
CA LEU A 328 -11.08 -3.53 10.97
C LEU A 328 -11.74 -4.44 9.93
N ASN A 329 -10.97 -5.20 9.15
CA ASN A 329 -11.53 -6.18 8.21
C ASN A 329 -12.29 -7.29 8.93
N VAL A 330 -11.68 -7.86 9.97
CA VAL A 330 -12.27 -8.94 10.77
C VAL A 330 -13.49 -8.42 11.50
N LEU A 331 -13.35 -7.28 12.18
CA LEU A 331 -14.41 -6.65 12.93
C LEU A 331 -15.59 -6.26 12.03
N GLY A 332 -15.33 -5.65 10.87
CA GLY A 332 -16.37 -5.26 9.92
C GLY A 332 -17.16 -6.47 9.43
N CYS A 333 -16.47 -7.56 9.07
CA CYS A 333 -17.12 -8.80 8.63
C CYS A 333 -17.97 -9.42 9.75
N PHE A 334 -17.47 -9.45 10.98
CA PHE A 334 -18.20 -9.99 12.12
C PHE A 334 -19.39 -9.12 12.51
N LEU A 335 -19.21 -7.79 12.58
CA LEU A 335 -20.28 -6.86 12.95
C LEU A 335 -21.45 -6.95 11.98
N VAL A 336 -21.21 -6.92 10.67
CA VAL A 336 -22.33 -6.96 9.70
C VAL A 336 -23.05 -8.31 9.75
N THR A 337 -22.33 -9.42 9.91
CA THR A 337 -22.92 -10.76 10.01
C THR A 337 -23.75 -10.92 11.29
N ALA A 338 -23.21 -10.51 12.43
CA ALA A 338 -23.90 -10.57 13.72
C ALA A 338 -25.12 -9.64 13.77
N LEU A 339 -24.97 -8.37 13.38
CA LEU A 339 -26.08 -7.41 13.36
C LEU A 339 -27.19 -7.85 12.41
N SER A 340 -26.84 -8.44 11.26
CA SER A 340 -27.84 -8.95 10.32
C SER A 340 -28.66 -10.08 10.94
N ALA A 341 -28.01 -10.99 11.66
CA ALA A 341 -28.71 -12.08 12.35
C ALA A 341 -29.60 -11.57 13.49
N ILE A 342 -29.11 -10.59 14.27
CA ILE A 342 -29.87 -9.99 15.39
C ILE A 342 -31.10 -9.24 14.86
N ILE A 343 -30.92 -8.38 13.85
CA ILE A 343 -32.02 -7.61 13.25
C ILE A 343 -33.05 -8.55 12.63
N GLU A 344 -32.60 -9.60 11.93
CA GLU A 344 -33.52 -10.59 11.35
C GLU A 344 -34.35 -11.30 12.43
N LEU A 345 -33.73 -11.66 13.55
CA LEU A 345 -34.41 -12.29 14.68
C LEU A 345 -35.48 -11.37 15.28
N PHE A 346 -35.17 -10.09 15.49
CA PHE A 346 -36.15 -9.10 15.96
C PHE A 346 -37.34 -8.93 15.00
N ILE A 347 -37.07 -8.82 13.70
CA ILE A 347 -38.16 -8.66 12.71
C ILE A 347 -38.98 -9.96 12.62
N SER A 348 -38.36 -11.14 12.72
CA SER A 348 -39.08 -12.41 12.72
C SER A 348 -40.00 -12.54 13.93
N ILE A 349 -39.56 -12.12 15.12
CA ILE A 349 -40.37 -12.13 16.35
C ILE A 349 -41.53 -11.13 16.23
N SER A 350 -41.25 -9.90 15.77
CA SER A 350 -42.28 -8.87 15.58
C SER A 350 -43.37 -9.31 14.62
N ASN A 351 -42.99 -9.99 13.52
CA ASN A 351 -43.96 -10.48 12.54
C ASN A 351 -44.84 -11.60 13.10
N PHE A 352 -44.30 -12.45 13.99
CA PHE A 352 -45.06 -13.51 14.66
C PHE A 352 -46.09 -12.93 15.63
N SER A 353 -45.71 -11.92 16.43
CA SER A 353 -46.61 -11.24 17.38
C SER A 353 -47.71 -10.40 16.72
N SER A 354 -47.57 -10.05 15.43
CA SER A 354 -48.59 -9.31 14.67
C SER A 354 -49.58 -10.21 13.91
N SER A 355 -49.33 -11.52 13.90
CA SER A 355 -50.17 -12.53 13.24
C SER A 355 -51.06 -13.33 14.19
N GLU A 356 -50.89 -13.12 15.51
CA GLU A 356 -51.86 -13.47 16.57
C GLU A 356 -52.72 -12.23 16.87
#